data_AF-A0A7J7IX56-F1
#
_entry.id   AF-A0A7J7IX56-F1
#
_cell.length_a   1.000
_cell.length_b   1.000
_cell.length_c   1.000
_cell.angle_alpha   90.00
_cell.angle_beta   90.00
_cell.angle_gamma   90.00
#
_symmetry.space_group_name_H-M   'P 1'
#
loop_
_entity.id
_entity.type
_entity.pdbx_description
1 polymer ?
#
loop_
_entity_poly.entity_id
_entity_poly.type
_entity_poly.pdbx_seq_one_letter_code
_entity_poly.pdbx_strand_id
1 'polypeptide(L)'
;MAHQHAARSKGFHKKGAKVFSIPGTKPSIQNHTLLVSSGIPSLDALIGGGIAVGSCLLIDEDKYNTYASLFLKYYLAEAVTSKHKILLASADKQPSLILQDLPQPITHMPSNPLPKAPGAEGDDLSIAWRYKNVAMADQAQSSFGHYL
;
A
#
# COMPACT_ATOMS: atom_id res chain seq x y z
N MET A 1 -56.35 3.42 -41.88
CA MET A 1 -56.08 3.70 -40.44
C MET A 1 -55.55 2.40 -39.84
N ALA A 2 -54.35 2.25 -39.28
CA ALA A 2 -53.41 3.19 -38.71
C ALA A 2 -51.97 2.65 -38.88
N HIS A 3 -51.04 3.50 -39.31
CA HIS A 3 -49.59 3.22 -39.23
C HIS A 3 -49.11 3.58 -37.84
N GLN A 4 -48.59 2.61 -37.08
CA GLN A 4 -47.96 2.87 -35.78
C GLN A 4 -46.45 2.96 -35.99
N HIS A 5 -45.92 4.19 -35.93
CA HIS A 5 -44.48 4.46 -35.95
C HIS A 5 -43.88 4.19 -34.57
N ALA A 6 -43.00 3.19 -34.49
CA ALA A 6 -42.20 2.93 -33.29
C ALA A 6 -41.13 4.03 -33.11
N ALA A 7 -41.26 4.82 -32.05
CA ALA A 7 -40.27 5.81 -31.65
C ALA A 7 -39.02 5.11 -31.08
N ARG A 8 -37.94 5.11 -31.85
CA ARG A 8 -36.64 4.57 -31.44
C ARG A 8 -35.93 5.59 -30.54
N SER A 9 -35.92 5.35 -29.24
CA SER A 9 -35.19 6.18 -28.28
C SER A 9 -33.69 6.10 -28.55
N LYS A 10 -33.09 7.23 -28.96
CA LYS A 10 -31.64 7.35 -29.07
C LYS A 10 -31.10 7.69 -27.67
N GLY A 11 -30.68 6.65 -26.94
CA GLY A 11 -29.96 6.83 -25.68
C GLY A 11 -28.63 7.56 -25.89
N PHE A 12 -28.34 8.53 -25.02
CA PHE A 12 -27.05 9.21 -24.98
C PHE A 12 -25.95 8.21 -24.60
N HIS A 13 -25.13 7.82 -25.57
CA HIS A 13 -23.89 7.10 -25.29
C HIS A 13 -22.87 8.12 -24.80
N LYS A 14 -22.72 8.27 -23.47
CA LYS A 14 -21.54 8.93 -22.91
C LYS A 14 -20.32 8.12 -23.35
N LYS A 15 -19.63 8.57 -24.39
CA LYS A 15 -18.27 8.12 -24.68
C LYS A 15 -17.46 8.48 -23.44
N GLY A 16 -17.19 7.49 -22.59
CA GLY A 16 -16.42 7.67 -21.36
C GLY A 16 -15.11 8.35 -21.74
N ALA A 17 -14.85 9.52 -21.17
CA ALA A 17 -13.54 10.13 -21.28
C ALA A 17 -12.53 9.09 -20.78
N LYS A 18 -11.49 8.78 -21.57
CA LYS A 18 -10.37 7.97 -21.09
C LYS A 18 -9.76 8.74 -19.93
N VAL A 19 -10.11 8.36 -18.70
CA VAL A 19 -9.49 8.89 -17.49
C VAL A 19 -8.03 8.47 -17.58
N PHE A 20 -7.13 9.44 -17.70
CA PHE A 20 -5.71 9.19 -17.61
C PHE A 20 -5.43 8.65 -16.21
N SER A 21 -5.18 7.35 -16.12
CA SER A 21 -4.84 6.67 -14.88
C SER A 21 -3.33 6.44 -14.86
N ILE A 22 -2.65 7.04 -13.89
CA ILE A 22 -1.24 6.78 -13.63
C ILE A 22 -1.20 5.60 -12.65
N PRO A 23 -0.54 4.47 -12.98
CA PRO A 23 -0.41 3.33 -12.08
C PRO A 23 0.14 3.75 -10.71
N GLY A 24 -0.35 3.15 -9.62
CA GLY A 24 0.09 3.50 -8.27
C GLY A 24 -0.34 4.89 -7.78
N THR A 25 -1.30 5.52 -8.46
CA THR A 25 -1.93 6.77 -8.00
C THR A 25 -3.42 6.60 -7.77
N LYS A 26 -3.98 7.38 -6.83
CA LYS A 26 -5.43 7.50 -6.65
C LYS A 26 -5.87 8.96 -6.66
N PRO A 27 -7.08 9.28 -7.14
CA PRO A 27 -7.64 10.61 -6.99
C PRO A 27 -7.98 10.89 -5.52
N SER A 28 -7.53 12.01 -4.99
CA SER A 28 -8.02 12.57 -3.74
C SER A 28 -9.42 13.13 -3.94
N ILE A 29 -10.36 12.70 -3.10
CA ILE A 29 -11.74 13.22 -3.08
C ILE A 29 -11.77 14.65 -2.56
N GLN A 30 -10.85 15.02 -1.66
CA GLN A 30 -10.86 16.30 -0.96
C GLN A 30 -10.22 17.42 -1.80
N ASN A 31 -9.08 17.14 -2.44
CA ASN A 31 -8.23 18.18 -3.02
C ASN A 31 -8.10 18.09 -4.55
N HIS A 32 -8.81 17.18 -5.21
CA HIS A 32 -8.71 16.93 -6.65
C HIS A 32 -7.29 16.67 -7.17
N THR A 33 -6.36 16.31 -6.27
CA THR A 33 -4.98 15.92 -6.60
C THR A 33 -4.86 14.42 -6.75
N LEU A 34 -3.84 13.95 -7.48
CA LEU A 34 -3.44 12.55 -7.42
C LEU A 34 -2.57 12.33 -6.19
N LEU A 35 -2.80 11.24 -5.47
CA LEU A 35 -2.02 10.80 -4.34
C LEU A 35 -1.24 9.54 -4.70
N VAL A 36 -0.01 9.44 -4.20
CA VAL A 36 0.80 8.22 -4.17
C VAL A 36 0.93 7.73 -2.73
N SER A 37 1.05 6.42 -2.58
CA SER A 37 1.31 5.76 -1.31
C SER A 37 2.68 6.16 -0.74
N SER A 38 2.77 6.32 0.58
CA SER A 38 4.05 6.38 1.28
C SER A 38 4.73 5.01 1.45
N GLY A 39 4.02 3.92 1.12
CA GLY A 39 4.42 2.55 1.46
C GLY A 39 4.10 2.15 2.90
N ILE A 40 3.52 3.06 3.70
CA ILE A 40 3.15 2.83 5.10
C ILE A 40 1.68 3.22 5.31
N PRO A 41 0.76 2.25 5.48
CA PRO A 41 -0.67 2.53 5.54
C PRO A 41 -1.09 3.45 6.69
N SER A 42 -0.44 3.34 7.85
CA SER A 42 -0.71 4.21 8.99
C SER A 42 -0.30 5.66 8.73
N LEU A 43 0.81 5.88 8.01
CA LEU A 43 1.25 7.20 7.61
C LEU A 43 0.31 7.79 6.55
N ASP A 44 -0.05 6.99 5.53
CA ASP A 44 -1.02 7.40 4.53
C ASP A 44 -2.32 7.87 5.18
N ALA A 45 -2.87 7.08 6.11
CA ALA A 45 -4.09 7.45 6.83
C ALA A 45 -3.92 8.77 7.62
N LEU A 46 -2.77 8.96 8.27
CA LEU A 46 -2.47 10.16 9.06
C LEU A 46 -2.39 11.42 8.19
N ILE A 47 -1.82 11.34 6.98
CA ILE A 47 -1.58 12.50 6.11
C ILE A 47 -2.71 12.77 5.10
N GLY A 48 -3.88 12.14 5.26
CA GLY A 48 -5.04 12.37 4.38
C GLY A 48 -5.10 11.44 3.16
N GLY A 49 -4.48 10.27 3.26
CA GLY A 49 -4.57 9.17 2.31
C GLY A 49 -3.33 8.93 1.46
N GLY A 50 -2.25 9.70 1.63
CA GLY A 50 -1.01 9.56 0.88
C GLY A 50 -0.37 10.90 0.53
N ILE A 51 0.71 10.85 -0.27
CA ILE A 51 1.51 12.01 -0.65
C ILE A 51 0.98 12.57 -1.98
N ALA A 52 0.78 13.89 -2.08
CA ALA A 52 0.29 14.49 -3.32
C ALA A 52 1.35 14.47 -4.43
N VAL A 53 0.95 14.09 -5.64
CA VAL A 53 1.80 14.15 -6.84
C VAL A 53 2.21 15.61 -7.10
N GLY A 54 3.50 15.84 -7.33
CA GLY A 54 4.08 17.18 -7.52
C GLY A 54 4.39 17.93 -6.22
N SER A 55 4.28 17.27 -5.06
CA SER A 55 4.70 17.80 -3.76
C SER A 55 6.06 17.25 -3.31
N CYS A 56 6.63 17.87 -2.27
CA CYS A 56 7.85 17.42 -1.61
C CYS A 56 7.52 17.00 -0.17
N LEU A 57 7.94 15.81 0.23
CA LEU A 57 7.88 15.35 1.61
C LEU A 57 9.27 15.44 2.24
N LEU A 58 9.39 16.18 3.34
CA LEU A 58 10.59 16.25 4.15
C LEU A 58 10.36 15.45 5.43
N ILE A 59 11.31 14.61 5.80
CA ILE A 59 11.31 13.85 7.05
C ILE A 59 12.50 14.34 7.86
N ASP A 60 12.23 14.87 9.04
CA ASP A 60 13.27 15.27 9.99
C ASP A 60 13.68 14.06 10.84
N GLU A 61 14.97 13.81 10.97
CA GLU A 61 15.50 12.70 11.76
C GLU A 61 15.73 13.15 13.20
N ASP A 62 15.38 12.28 14.15
CA ASP A 62 15.73 12.47 15.55
C ASP A 62 17.21 12.14 15.77
N LYS A 63 17.75 12.44 16.96
CA LYS A 63 19.17 12.23 17.30
C LYS A 63 19.69 10.80 17.03
N TYR A 64 18.80 9.82 16.95
CA TYR A 64 19.12 8.42 16.78
C TYR A 64 18.98 7.93 15.32
N ASN A 65 18.52 8.79 14.39
CA ASN A 65 18.33 8.50 12.96
C ASN A 65 17.63 7.16 12.69
N THR A 66 16.65 6.81 13.53
CA THR A 66 16.15 5.43 13.56
C THR A 66 15.17 5.16 12.41
N TYR A 67 14.35 6.15 12.06
CA TYR A 67 13.14 5.89 11.25
C TYR A 67 13.13 6.52 9.86
N ALA A 68 13.81 7.64 9.58
CA ALA A 68 13.68 8.24 8.23
C ALA A 68 14.31 7.36 7.15
N SER A 69 15.41 6.67 7.45
CA SER A 69 15.94 5.64 6.55
C SER A 69 14.93 4.52 6.25
N LEU A 70 14.11 4.13 7.23
CA LEU A 70 13.06 3.13 7.06
C LEU A 70 11.90 3.68 6.23
N PHE A 71 11.43 4.90 6.51
CA PHE A 71 10.43 5.59 5.70
C PHE A 71 10.84 5.69 4.22
N LEU A 72 12.10 6.08 3.97
CA LEU A 72 12.65 6.16 2.61
C LEU A 72 12.60 4.79 1.91
N LYS A 73 13.02 3.71 2.58
CA LYS A 73 12.98 2.37 2.00
C LYS A 73 11.56 1.91 1.66
N TYR A 74 10.59 2.19 2.53
CA TYR A 74 9.20 1.85 2.24
C TYR A 74 8.65 2.64 1.06
N TYR A 75 8.95 3.94 0.98
CA TYR A 75 8.56 4.77 -0.15
C TYR A 75 9.18 4.27 -1.47
N LEU A 76 10.45 3.89 -1.44
CA LEU A 76 11.15 3.32 -2.60
C LEU A 76 10.58 1.95 -2.99
N ALA A 77 10.31 1.06 -2.04
CA ALA A 77 9.74 -0.26 -2.31
C ALA A 77 8.35 -0.16 -2.95
N GLU A 78 7.53 0.77 -2.46
CA GLU A 78 6.21 1.06 -3.02
C GLU A 78 6.31 1.64 -4.44
N ALA A 79 7.26 2.55 -4.68
CA ALA A 79 7.53 3.10 -6.01
C ALA A 79 8.00 2.02 -7.00
N VAL A 80 8.87 1.09 -6.58
CA VAL A 80 9.30 -0.07 -7.39
C VAL A 80 8.10 -0.97 -7.73
N THR A 81 7.29 -1.29 -6.71
CA THR A 81 6.08 -2.12 -6.87
C THR A 81 5.09 -1.48 -7.84
N SER A 82 4.92 -0.17 -7.76
CA SER A 82 4.07 0.64 -8.64
C SER A 82 4.66 0.90 -10.03
N LYS A 83 5.87 0.40 -10.31
CA LYS A 83 6.62 0.61 -11.57
C LYS A 83 6.90 2.09 -11.86
N HIS A 84 7.08 2.90 -10.82
CA HIS A 84 7.48 4.30 -10.94
C HIS A 84 8.97 4.40 -11.28
N LYS A 85 9.34 5.47 -12.00
CA LYS A 85 10.75 5.80 -12.22
C LYS A 85 11.29 6.48 -10.97
N ILE A 86 12.41 6.00 -10.47
CA ILE A 86 13.03 6.47 -9.24
C ILE A 86 14.36 7.13 -9.57
N LEU A 87 14.59 8.31 -9.02
CA LEU A 87 15.91 8.94 -8.93
C LEU A 87 16.33 8.93 -7.45
N LEU A 88 17.40 8.19 -7.13
CA LEU A 88 17.92 8.11 -5.77
C LEU A 88 19.30 8.76 -5.72
N ALA A 89 19.43 9.81 -4.92
CA ALA A 89 20.68 10.44 -4.57
C ALA A 89 20.84 10.42 -3.05
N SER A 90 22.07 10.18 -2.58
CA SER A 90 22.40 10.17 -1.16
C SER A 90 23.78 10.78 -0.97
N ALA A 91 23.91 11.60 0.06
CA ALA A 91 25.19 12.17 0.48
C ALA A 91 25.98 11.20 1.39
N ASP A 92 25.28 10.35 2.15
CA ASP A 92 25.88 9.56 3.22
C ASP A 92 26.18 8.11 2.81
N LYS A 93 25.36 7.51 1.95
CA LYS A 93 25.45 6.10 1.57
C LYS A 93 25.43 5.94 0.06
N GLN A 94 26.04 4.87 -0.45
CA GLN A 94 25.92 4.54 -1.87
C GLN A 94 24.47 4.17 -2.21
N PRO A 95 23.83 4.83 -3.20
CA PRO A 95 22.43 4.56 -3.57
C PRO A 95 22.14 3.09 -3.90
N SER A 96 23.11 2.38 -4.50
CA SER A 96 22.99 0.95 -4.82
C SER A 96 22.75 0.07 -3.59
N LEU A 97 23.38 0.38 -2.46
CA LEU A 97 23.20 -0.38 -1.22
C LEU A 97 21.80 -0.18 -0.63
N ILE A 98 21.24 1.03 -0.74
CA ILE A 98 19.88 1.32 -0.29
C ILE A 98 18.88 0.51 -1.12
N LEU A 99 19.06 0.45 -2.45
CA LEU A 99 18.18 -0.29 -3.36
C LEU A 99 18.23 -1.81 -3.15
N GLN A 100 19.36 -2.36 -2.74
CA GLN A 100 19.51 -3.79 -2.44
C GLN A 100 18.83 -4.20 -1.13
N ASP A 101 18.60 -3.24 -0.23
CA ASP A 101 18.05 -3.45 1.12
C ASP A 101 16.59 -2.95 1.23
N LEU A 102 15.84 -2.97 0.13
CA LEU A 102 14.42 -2.62 0.12
C LEU A 102 13.57 -3.77 0.67
N PRO A 103 12.52 -3.47 1.47
CA PRO A 103 11.58 -4.48 1.93
C PRO A 103 10.81 -5.09 0.75
N GLN A 104 10.53 -6.38 0.83
CA GLN A 104 9.75 -7.08 -0.19
C GLN A 104 8.24 -6.97 0.07
N PRO A 105 7.42 -6.88 -0.99
CA PRO A 105 5.98 -7.02 -0.88
C PRO A 105 5.56 -8.35 -0.25
N ILE A 106 4.71 -8.30 0.76
CA ILE A 106 4.08 -9.50 1.33
C ILE A 106 3.05 -10.00 0.31
N THR A 107 3.46 -10.92 -0.56
CA THR A 107 2.64 -11.40 -1.69
C THR A 107 1.83 -12.65 -1.32
N HIS A 108 2.25 -13.38 -0.27
CA HIS A 108 1.60 -14.59 0.21
C HIS A 108 1.69 -14.67 1.73
N MET A 109 0.58 -14.40 2.44
CA MET A 109 0.39 -15.09 3.72
C MET A 109 -0.18 -16.46 3.38
N PRO A 110 0.48 -17.57 3.73
CA PRO A 110 -0.19 -18.86 3.68
C PRO A 110 -1.41 -18.75 4.59
N SER A 111 -2.60 -18.87 4.01
CA SER A 111 -3.87 -19.06 4.73
C SER A 111 -3.93 -20.39 5.49
N ASN A 112 -2.82 -21.14 5.53
CA ASN A 112 -2.70 -22.30 6.37
C ASN A 112 -2.28 -21.83 7.76
N PRO A 113 -3.12 -22.02 8.81
CA PRO A 113 -2.56 -22.08 10.16
C PRO A 113 -1.40 -23.08 10.13
N LEU A 114 -0.28 -22.74 10.78
CA LEU A 114 0.89 -23.61 10.86
C LEU A 114 0.44 -25.05 11.10
N PRO A 115 1.04 -26.06 10.44
CA PRO A 115 0.70 -27.45 10.71
C PRO A 115 0.84 -27.66 12.22
N LYS A 116 -0.27 -28.05 12.86
CA LYS A 116 -0.26 -28.46 14.27
C LYS A 116 0.87 -29.46 14.41
N ALA A 117 1.83 -29.16 15.28
CA ALA A 117 2.90 -30.09 15.59
C ALA A 117 2.27 -31.45 15.95
N PRO A 118 2.77 -32.57 15.40
CA PRO A 118 2.24 -33.89 15.75
C PRO A 118 2.53 -34.13 17.23
N GLY A 119 1.47 -34.15 18.04
CA GLY A 119 1.56 -34.23 19.50
C GLY A 119 0.67 -33.26 20.29
N ALA A 120 -0.11 -32.40 19.63
CA ALA A 120 -1.05 -31.49 20.30
C ALA A 120 -2.36 -32.18 20.74
N GLU A 121 -2.26 -33.37 21.33
CA GLU A 121 -3.34 -33.99 22.10
C GLU A 121 -2.89 -34.04 23.56
N GLY A 122 -3.43 -33.12 24.35
CA GLY A 122 -3.32 -33.15 25.81
C GLY A 122 -2.01 -32.62 26.37
N ASP A 123 -1.89 -31.30 26.50
CA ASP A 123 -1.46 -30.75 27.80
C ASP A 123 -1.87 -29.29 27.93
N ASP A 124 -2.47 -28.97 29.08
CA ASP A 124 -2.87 -27.62 29.45
C ASP A 124 -1.60 -26.81 29.75
N LEU A 125 -1.10 -26.07 28.75
CA LEU A 125 0.13 -25.30 28.84
C LEU A 125 -0.03 -24.13 29.85
N SER A 126 0.36 -24.38 31.09
CA SER A 126 0.22 -23.44 32.23
C SER A 126 0.97 -22.11 32.08
N ILE A 127 2.00 -22.05 31.22
CA ILE A 127 2.83 -20.84 31.02
C ILE A 127 2.51 -20.14 29.69
N ALA A 128 2.06 -20.88 28.67
CA ALA A 128 1.76 -20.34 27.35
C ALA A 128 0.30 -19.86 27.20
N TRP A 129 -0.55 -20.05 28.23
CA TRP A 129 -1.95 -19.62 28.23
C TRP A 129 -2.12 -18.13 27.91
N ARG A 130 -1.16 -17.27 28.32
CA ARG A 130 -1.23 -15.84 28.04
C ARG A 130 -1.16 -15.52 26.55
N TYR A 131 -0.47 -16.32 25.75
CA TYR A 131 -0.38 -16.12 24.31
C TYR A 131 -1.56 -16.74 23.54
N LYS A 132 -2.36 -17.59 24.18
CA LYS A 132 -3.53 -18.24 23.56
C LYS A 132 -4.60 -17.24 23.13
N ASN A 133 -4.77 -16.15 23.89
CA ASN A 133 -5.79 -15.13 23.65
C ASN A 133 -5.22 -13.76 23.28
N VAL A 134 -3.90 -13.64 23.08
CA VAL A 134 -3.38 -12.50 22.31
C VAL A 134 -3.81 -12.77 20.88
N ALA A 135 -5.01 -12.28 20.52
CA ALA A 135 -5.30 -11.96 19.14
C ALA A 135 -4.04 -11.27 18.64
N MET A 136 -3.36 -11.84 17.64
CA MET A 136 -2.17 -11.26 17.03
C MET A 136 -2.57 -9.84 16.67
N ALA A 137 -2.25 -8.90 17.56
CA ALA A 137 -2.74 -7.55 17.49
C ALA A 137 -2.23 -7.05 16.17
N ASP A 138 -3.15 -6.75 15.25
CA ASP A 138 -2.94 -6.35 13.87
C ASP A 138 -1.49 -5.98 13.64
N GLN A 139 -0.65 -6.97 13.30
CA GLN A 139 0.52 -6.64 12.51
C GLN A 139 -0.13 -6.04 11.29
N ALA A 140 -0.11 -4.71 11.18
CA ALA A 140 -0.71 -4.00 10.06
C ALA A 140 -0.27 -4.77 8.82
N GLN A 141 -1.20 -5.54 8.27
CA GLN A 141 -0.95 -6.44 7.16
C GLN A 141 -0.84 -5.50 5.97
N SER A 142 0.31 -4.83 5.88
CA SER A 142 0.60 -3.86 4.84
C SER A 142 0.98 -4.67 3.62
N SER A 143 -0.06 -5.13 2.92
CA SER A 143 0.10 -5.55 1.53
C SER A 143 0.60 -4.33 0.75
N PHE A 144 1.80 -4.40 0.21
CA PHE A 144 2.27 -3.38 -0.72
C PHE A 144 1.43 -3.44 -2.00
N GLY A 145 1.23 -2.30 -2.66
CA GLY A 145 0.41 -2.23 -3.87
C GLY A 145 -1.11 -2.13 -3.62
N HIS A 146 -1.55 -1.42 -2.58
CA HIS A 146 -2.97 -1.05 -2.41
C HIS A 146 -3.58 -0.33 -3.62
N TYR A 147 -2.73 0.16 -4.53
CA TYR A 147 -3.10 0.96 -5.70
C TYR A 147 -2.65 0.32 -7.03
N LEU A 148 -2.31 -0.98 -7.03
CA LEU A 148 -2.04 -1.78 -8.23
C LEU A 148 -3.32 -2.18 -8.96
#